data_AF-A0A927GEM0-F1
#
_entry.id   AF-A0A927GEM0-F1
#
_cell.length_a   1.000
_cell.length_b   1.000
_cell.length_c   1.000
_cell.angle_alpha   90.00
_cell.angle_beta   90.00
_cell.angle_gamma   90.00
#
_symmetry.space_group_name_H-M   'P 1'
#
loop_
_entity.id
_entity.type
_entity.pdbx_description
1 polymer ?
#
loop_
_entity_poly.entity_id
_entity_poly.type
_entity_poly.pdbx_seq_one_letter_code
_entity_poly.pdbx_strand_id
1 'polypeptide(L)'
;MTIELYEAPEAVSSESIESPISSTTGELPDQEPTLDLGNLLGSFDSQEEALTFLQEQASQQNQQLTDSDISAYNAYTHVSLLTVTIQTKDQSTQQKNYYLVTDEGY
;
A
#
# COMPACT_ATOMS: atom_id res chain seq x y z
N MET A 1 -7.92 -16.87 4.22
CA MET A 1 -6.80 -15.96 3.94
C MET A 1 -7.39 -14.58 4.04
N THR A 2 -6.91 -13.77 4.98
CA THR A 2 -7.46 -12.44 5.24
C THR A 2 -6.46 -11.41 4.75
N ILE A 3 -6.97 -10.36 4.12
CA ILE A 3 -6.19 -9.26 3.58
C ILE A 3 -6.47 -8.04 4.43
N GLU A 4 -5.43 -7.47 4.99
CA GLU A 4 -5.51 -6.23 5.75
C GLU A 4 -5.10 -5.06 4.85
N LEU A 5 -5.95 -4.04 4.80
CA LEU A 5 -5.72 -2.84 4.01
C LEU A 5 -5.21 -1.72 4.93
N TYR A 6 -4.03 -1.21 4.64
CA TYR A 6 -3.43 -0.09 5.37
C TYR A 6 -3.31 1.13 4.47
N GLU A 7 -3.49 2.33 5.03
CA GLU A 7 -3.10 3.56 4.37
C GLU A 7 -1.58 3.59 4.20
N ALA A 8 -1.10 3.68 2.96
CA ALA A 8 0.31 3.95 2.73
C ALA A 8 0.55 5.46 2.87
N PRO A 9 1.71 5.88 3.38
CA PRO A 9 2.04 7.30 3.45
C PRO A 9 2.01 7.93 2.03
N GLU A 10 1.53 9.17 1.91
CA GLU A 10 1.48 9.90 0.62
C GLU A 10 2.88 10.00 -0.05
N ALA A 11 3.93 9.86 0.76
CA ALA A 11 5.32 9.80 0.35
C ALA A 11 5.86 8.38 0.12
N VAL A 12 5.07 7.44 -0.41
CA VAL A 12 5.65 6.31 -1.16
C VAL A 12 6.16 6.83 -2.51
N SER A 13 7.01 7.86 -2.47
CA SER A 13 7.96 8.05 -3.54
C SER A 13 8.65 6.71 -3.73
N SER A 14 8.73 6.28 -4.97
CA SER A 14 9.77 5.39 -5.45
C SER A 14 11.13 6.08 -5.25
N GLU A 15 11.44 6.51 -4.02
CA GLU A 15 12.81 6.63 -3.57
C GLU A 15 13.31 5.19 -3.63
N SER A 16 13.84 4.89 -4.82
CA SER A 16 14.97 4.02 -4.99
C SER A 16 15.79 4.24 -3.74
N ILE A 17 15.76 3.27 -2.82
CA ILE A 17 16.71 3.25 -1.72
C ILE A 17 18.03 3.17 -2.48
N GLU A 18 18.65 4.33 -2.70
CA GLU A 18 20.03 4.41 -3.15
C GLU A 18 20.75 3.58 -2.11
N SER A 19 21.11 2.37 -2.52
CA SER A 19 21.72 1.38 -1.65
C SER A 19 22.85 2.12 -0.95
N PRO A 20 22.86 2.21 0.40
CA PRO A 20 23.94 2.91 1.06
C PRO A 20 25.20 2.15 0.64
N ILE A 21 26.02 2.89 -0.10
CA ILE A 21 27.38 2.57 -0.50
C ILE A 21 27.97 1.57 0.47
N SER A 22 28.23 0.38 -0.05
CA SER A 22 28.90 -0.75 0.59
C SER A 22 29.91 -0.27 1.63
N SER A 23 29.48 -0.18 2.89
CA SER A 23 30.37 0.18 3.99
C SER A 23 31.06 -1.10 4.41
N THR A 24 32.35 -1.14 4.11
CA THR A 24 33.28 -2.21 4.44
C THR A 24 33.41 -2.34 5.96
N THR A 25 32.51 -3.08 6.62
CA THR A 25 32.70 -3.74 7.92
C THR A 25 31.57 -4.75 8.06
N GLY A 26 31.90 -6.02 8.31
CA GLY A 26 30.94 -7.13 8.38
C GLY A 26 30.07 -7.10 9.63
N GLU A 27 29.19 -6.10 9.72
CA GLU A 27 28.06 -6.07 10.64
C GLU A 27 26.79 -6.20 9.80
N LEU A 28 26.05 -7.30 10.01
CA LEU A 28 24.70 -7.43 9.47
C LEU A 28 23.88 -6.26 10.04
N PRO A 29 23.10 -5.54 9.25
CA PRO A 29 22.19 -4.55 9.82
C PRO A 29 21.24 -5.27 10.80
N ASP A 30 21.32 -4.92 12.09
CA ASP A 30 20.48 -5.46 13.18
C ASP A 30 18.98 -5.12 13.04
N GLN A 31 18.62 -4.30 12.06
CA GLN A 31 17.26 -3.88 11.83
C GLN A 31 16.75 -4.49 10.52
N GLU A 32 15.86 -5.48 10.66
CA GLU A 32 14.92 -5.80 9.60
C GLU A 32 14.24 -4.50 9.15
N PRO A 33 14.07 -4.25 7.84
CA PRO A 33 13.34 -3.08 7.36
C PRO A 33 11.93 -3.15 7.94
N THR A 34 11.68 -2.40 9.00
CA THR A 34 10.38 -2.35 9.64
C THR A 34 9.50 -1.57 8.70
N LEU A 35 8.64 -2.26 7.97
CA LEU A 35 7.65 -1.61 7.12
C LEU A 35 6.66 -0.91 8.05
N ASP A 36 6.64 0.43 8.03
CA ASP A 36 5.64 1.22 8.75
C ASP A 36 4.31 1.06 8.01
N LEU A 37 3.58 0.02 8.39
CA LEU A 37 2.20 -0.19 7.98
C LEU A 37 1.40 0.90 8.69
N GLY A 38 0.88 1.87 7.93
CA GLY A 38 0.17 3.03 8.47
C GLY A 38 -1.13 2.65 9.20
N ASN A 39 -2.20 3.42 9.00
CA ASN A 39 -3.46 3.09 9.68
C ASN A 39 -4.16 1.91 8.98
N LEU A 40 -4.52 0.88 9.75
CA LEU A 40 -5.41 -0.19 9.30
C LEU A 40 -6.79 0.40 8.99
N LEU A 41 -7.20 0.29 7.73
CA LEU A 41 -8.53 0.69 7.27
C LEU A 41 -9.57 -0.42 7.48
N GLY A 42 -9.15 -1.67 7.34
CA GLY A 42 -10.01 -2.83 7.52
C GLY A 42 -9.37 -4.13 7.09
N SER A 43 -10.06 -5.21 7.40
CA SER A 43 -9.70 -6.58 7.02
C SER A 43 -10.77 -7.13 6.08
N PHE A 44 -10.33 -7.76 5.00
CA PHE A 44 -11.17 -8.19 3.88
C PHE A 44 -10.84 -9.64 3.52
N ASP A 45 -11.82 -10.38 2.99
CA ASP A 45 -11.56 -11.76 2.54
C ASP A 45 -10.92 -11.79 1.15
N SER A 46 -10.94 -10.68 0.41
CA SER A 46 -10.38 -10.59 -0.94
C SER A 46 -9.99 -9.16 -1.37
N GLN A 47 -9.12 -9.06 -2.38
CA GLN A 47 -8.68 -7.77 -2.95
C GLN A 47 -9.85 -6.99 -3.56
N GLU A 48 -10.80 -7.71 -4.16
CA GLU A 48 -12.02 -7.12 -4.75
C GLU A 48 -12.89 -6.43 -3.69
N GLU A 49 -12.98 -6.98 -2.47
CA GLU A 49 -13.70 -6.35 -1.37
C GLU A 49 -12.99 -5.11 -0.86
N ALA A 50 -11.66 -5.16 -0.73
CA ALA A 50 -10.86 -3.99 -0.35
C ALA A 50 -11.02 -2.85 -1.38
N LEU A 51 -11.02 -3.17 -2.68
CA LEU A 51 -11.28 -2.20 -3.75
C LEU A 51 -12.71 -1.63 -3.70
N THR A 52 -13.70 -2.48 -3.43
CA THR A 52 -15.10 -2.06 -3.27
C THR A 52 -15.22 -1.07 -2.11
N PHE A 53 -14.60 -1.37 -0.97
CA PHE A 53 -14.56 -0.47 0.18
C PHE A 53 -13.94 0.89 -0.17
N LEU A 54 -12.81 0.91 -0.88
CA LEU A 54 -12.18 2.16 -1.34
C LEU A 54 -13.07 2.94 -2.32
N GLN A 55 -13.80 2.24 -3.20
CA GLN A 55 -14.75 2.88 -4.11
C GLN A 55 -15.93 3.49 -3.36
N GLU A 56 -16.46 2.80 -2.35
CA GLU A 56 -17.53 3.33 -1.49
C GLU A 56 -17.04 4.54 -0.68
N GLN A 57 -15.84 4.48 -0.12
CA GLN A 57 -15.23 5.58 0.62
C GLN A 57 -14.99 6.80 -0.28
N ALA A 58 -14.52 6.61 -1.51
CA ALA A 58 -14.40 7.67 -2.50
C ALA A 58 -15.78 8.27 -2.82
N SER A 59 -16.78 7.42 -3.05
CA SER A 59 -18.15 7.85 -3.36
C SER A 59 -18.79 8.67 -2.25
N GLN A 60 -18.56 8.31 -0.98
CA GLN A 60 -19.00 9.09 0.19
C GLN A 60 -18.39 10.50 0.21
N GLN A 61 -17.16 10.65 -0.28
CA GLN A 61 -16.48 11.93 -0.43
C GLN A 61 -16.82 12.65 -1.74
N ASN A 62 -17.79 12.13 -2.51
CA ASN A 62 -18.13 12.59 -3.86
C ASN A 62 -16.93 12.56 -4.82
N GLN A 63 -16.05 11.59 -4.64
CA GLN A 63 -14.96 11.27 -5.53
C GLN A 63 -15.29 9.97 -6.27
N GLN A 64 -14.58 9.71 -7.36
CA GLN A 64 -14.73 8.50 -8.16
C GLN A 64 -13.39 7.80 -8.27
N LEU A 65 -13.32 6.52 -7.88
CA LEU A 65 -12.19 5.67 -8.21
C LEU A 65 -12.26 5.36 -9.72
N THR A 66 -11.26 5.83 -10.47
CA THR A 66 -11.22 5.70 -11.94
C THR A 66 -10.26 4.62 -12.41
N ASP A 67 -9.24 4.31 -11.62
CA ASP A 67 -8.23 3.31 -11.95
C ASP A 67 -7.66 2.70 -10.67
N SER A 68 -7.21 1.45 -10.75
CA SER A 68 -6.56 0.73 -9.66
C SER A 68 -5.49 -0.21 -10.23
N ASP A 69 -4.27 -0.11 -9.72
CA ASP A 69 -3.14 -0.97 -10.04
C ASP A 69 -2.62 -1.65 -8.78
N ILE A 70 -2.38 -2.95 -8.86
CA ILE A 70 -1.78 -3.72 -7.77
C ILE A 70 -0.39 -4.14 -8.22
N SER A 71 0.62 -3.63 -7.54
CA SER A 71 2.00 -4.03 -7.75
C SER A 71 2.26 -5.44 -7.24
N ALA A 72 3.34 -6.03 -7.73
CA ALA A 72 3.75 -7.39 -7.37
C ALA A 72 3.92 -7.55 -5.86
N TYR A 73 3.43 -8.70 -5.36
CA TYR A 73 3.59 -9.11 -3.97
C TYR A 73 5.06 -9.22 -3.59
N ASN A 74 5.44 -8.62 -2.46
CA ASN A 74 6.76 -8.72 -1.90
C ASN A 74 6.80 -9.85 -0.86
N ALA A 75 7.50 -10.94 -1.18
CA ALA A 75 7.63 -12.09 -0.31
C ALA A 75 8.44 -11.83 0.98
N TYR A 76 9.25 -10.76 1.04
CA TYR A 76 10.01 -10.42 2.23
C TYR A 76 9.18 -9.67 3.27
N THR A 77 8.22 -8.85 2.83
CA THR A 77 7.36 -8.04 3.69
C THR A 77 5.93 -8.53 3.75
N HIS A 78 5.58 -9.57 2.98
CA HIS A 78 4.22 -10.11 2.85
C HIS A 78 3.16 -9.08 2.44
N VAL A 79 3.58 -8.03 1.71
CA VAL A 79 2.69 -6.96 1.26
C VAL A 79 2.65 -6.80 -0.26
N SER A 80 1.50 -6.39 -0.76
CA SER A 80 1.32 -5.84 -2.09
C SER A 80 0.98 -4.35 -2.00
N LEU A 81 1.46 -3.54 -2.94
CA LEU A 81 1.09 -2.12 -3.03
C LEU A 81 -0.10 -1.96 -3.96
N LEU A 82 -1.19 -1.36 -3.45
CA LEU A 82 -2.37 -0.99 -4.22
C LEU A 82 -2.34 0.52 -4.47
N THR A 83 -2.19 0.91 -5.73
CA THR A 83 -2.30 2.29 -6.19
C THR A 83 -3.69 2.49 -6.75
N VAL A 84 -4.42 3.50 -6.27
CA VAL A 84 -5.72 3.88 -6.85
C VAL A 84 -5.67 5.32 -7.34
N THR A 85 -6.30 5.56 -8.48
CA THR A 85 -6.52 6.90 -9.00
C THR A 85 -7.93 7.34 -8.69
N ILE A 86 -8.05 8.45 -7.98
CA ILE A 86 -9.30 9.04 -7.56
C ILE A 86 -9.51 10.36 -8.30
N GLN A 87 -10.61 10.47 -9.02
CA GLN A 87 -11.07 11.71 -9.61
C GLN A 87 -11.99 12.45 -8.64
N THR A 88 -11.70 13.73 -8.45
CA THR A 88 -12.51 14.64 -7.63
C THR A 88 -13.56 15.36 -8.49
N LYS A 89 -14.54 16.01 -7.84
CA LYS A 89 -15.55 16.85 -8.50
C LYS A 89 -14.96 17.96 -9.39
N ASP A 90 -13.76 18.43 -9.06
CA ASP A 90 -13.04 19.45 -9.83
C ASP A 90 -12.36 18.87 -11.09
N GLN A 91 -12.59 17.59 -11.41
CA GLN A 91 -11.89 16.82 -12.44
C GLN A 91 -10.40 16.62 -12.18
N SER A 92 -9.87 17.16 -11.07
CA SER A 92 -8.53 16.87 -10.58
C SER A 92 -8.41 15.40 -10.18
N THR A 93 -7.32 14.75 -10.60
CA THR A 93 -6.98 13.37 -10.27
C THR A 93 -5.93 13.33 -9.16
N GLN A 94 -6.12 12.42 -8.21
CA GLN A 94 -5.20 12.16 -7.11
C GLN A 94 -4.88 10.68 -7.07
N GLN A 95 -3.60 10.35 -6.95
CA GLN A 95 -3.19 8.97 -6.71
C GLN A 95 -3.06 8.76 -5.21
N LYS A 96 -3.61 7.64 -4.73
CA LYS A 96 -3.47 7.19 -3.35
C LYS A 96 -2.92 5.78 -3.34
N ASN A 97 -2.08 5.51 -2.35
CA ASN A 97 -1.42 4.24 -2.20
C ASN A 97 -1.89 3.56 -0.92
N TYR A 98 -2.04 2.25 -0.98
CA TYR A 98 -2.46 1.42 0.14
C TYR A 98 -1.60 0.16 0.18
N TYR A 99 -1.33 -0.37 1.36
CA TYR A 99 -0.69 -1.66 1.51
C TYR A 99 -1.75 -2.74 1.72
N LEU A 100 -1.63 -3.83 0.98
CA LEU A 100 -2.39 -5.06 1.14
C LEU A 100 -1.48 -6.08 1.81
N VAL A 101 -1.63 -6.27 3.11
CA VAL A 101 -0.91 -7.29 3.88
C VAL A 101 -1.74 -8.55 3.83
N THR A 102 -1.13 -9.68 3.49
CA THR A 102 -1.84 -10.95 3.51
C THR A 102 -1.45 -11.74 4.75
N ASP A 103 -2.40 -11.90 5.68
CA ASP A 103 -2.18 -12.71 6.87
C ASP A 103 -2.38 -14.19 6.49
N GLU A 104 -1.27 -14.93 6.40
CA GLU A 104 -1.28 -16.37 6.15
C GLU A 104 -1.36 -17.20 7.45
N GLY A 105 -1.40 -16.58 8.63
CA GLY A 105 -1.52 -17.26 9.91
C GLY A 105 -0.41 -18.29 10.15
N TYR A 106 0.76 -17.82 10.60
CA TYR A 106 1.89 -18.70 10.97
C TYR A 106 1.67 -19.45 12.29
#